data_AF-A0A2V9I1B2-F1
#
_entry.id   AF-A0A2V9I1B2-F1
#
_cell.length_a   1.000
_cell.length_b   1.000
_cell.length_c   1.000
_cell.angle_alpha   90.00
_cell.angle_beta   90.00
_cell.angle_gamma   90.00
#
_symmetry.space_group_name_H-M   'P 1'
#
loop_
_entity.id
_entity.type
_entity.pdbx_description
1 polymer ?
#
loop_
_entity_poly.entity_id
_entity_poly.type
_entity_poly.pdbx_seq_one_letter_code
_entity_poly.pdbx_strand_id
1 'polypeptide(L)'
;YGDRQISNIYAPANQYAVILEVEPQYQRSPDALSRLFIRSAQGRLVPIDEVSRISRTVGPLSVNHFGQLPAATVSFNLQQSFSLGEAAQRVNDALRELRIPASVTVNF
;
A
#
# COMPACT_ATOMS: atom_id res chain seq x y z
N TYR A 1 -6.44 4.09 10.99
CA TYR A 1 -7.41 3.64 12.01
C TYR A 1 -8.21 2.55 11.35
N GLY A 2 -8.16 1.32 11.88
CA GLY A 2 -8.77 0.18 11.21
C GLY A 2 -10.25 0.08 11.54
N ASP A 3 -11.06 -0.06 10.50
CA ASP A 3 -12.49 -0.30 10.61
C ASP A 3 -12.68 -1.66 11.28
N ARG A 4 -13.20 -1.67 12.51
CA ARG A 4 -13.47 -2.93 13.21
C ARG A 4 -14.94 -3.26 13.08
N GLN A 5 -15.25 -4.30 12.30
CA GLN A 5 -16.57 -4.92 12.37
C GLN A 5 -16.73 -5.54 13.76
N ILE A 6 -17.72 -5.06 14.52
CA ILE A 6 -17.96 -5.50 15.89
C ILE A 6 -19.15 -6.46 16.02
N SER A 7 -20.08 -6.41 15.06
CA SER A 7 -21.26 -7.28 15.05
C SER A 7 -21.99 -7.19 13.70
N ASN A 8 -23.06 -7.98 13.56
CA ASN A 8 -24.03 -7.88 12.48
C ASN A 8 -25.41 -7.57 13.06
N ILE A 9 -26.16 -6.71 12.38
CA ILE A 9 -27.59 -6.50 12.62
C ILE A 9 -28.35 -7.25 11.52
N TYR A 10 -29.26 -8.12 11.92
CA TYR A 10 -30.10 -8.90 11.00
C TYR A 10 -31.46 -8.23 10.84
N ALA A 11 -31.82 -7.92 9.60
CA ALA A 11 -33.15 -7.50 9.19
C ALA A 11 -33.83 -8.64 8.39
N PRO A 12 -35.16 -8.63 8.20
CA PRO A 12 -35.88 -9.76 7.59
C PRO A 12 -35.39 -10.19 6.20
N ALA A 13 -34.80 -9.27 5.43
CA ALA A 13 -34.29 -9.53 4.08
C ALA A 13 -32.77 -9.28 3.93
N ASN A 14 -32.12 -8.65 4.91
CA ASN A 14 -30.75 -8.14 4.77
C ASN A 14 -29.95 -8.30 6.06
N GLN A 15 -28.62 -8.32 5.93
CA GLN A 15 -27.68 -8.25 7.05
C GLN A 15 -26.81 -7.00 6.90
N TYR A 16 -26.57 -6.31 8.02
CA TYR A 16 -25.78 -5.08 8.06
C TYR A 16 -24.59 -5.26 9.01
N ALA A 17 -23.38 -5.00 8.52
CA ALA A 17 -22.19 -4.96 9.37
C ALA A 17 -22.22 -3.70 10.24
N VAL A 18 -21.94 -3.86 11.54
CA VAL A 18 -21.72 -2.73 12.45
C VAL A 18 -20.23 -2.49 12.54
N ILE A 19 -19.80 -1.33 12.04
CA ILE A 19 -18.40 -0.92 12.02
C ILE A 19 -18.20 0.15 13.08
N LEU A 20 -17.25 -0.08 13.99
CA LEU A 20 -16.85 0.91 14.98
C LEU A 20 -15.68 1.74 14.44
N GLU A 21 -15.88 3.04 14.40
CA GLU A 21 -14.88 4.01 13.96
C GLU A 21 -14.81 5.20 14.90
N VAL A 22 -13.69 5.92 14.85
CA VAL A 22 -13.57 7.24 15.48
C VAL A 22 -14.28 8.28 14.61
N GLU A 23 -14.85 9.34 15.19
CA GLU A 23 -15.55 10.37 14.42
C GLU A 23 -14.65 11.00 13.32
N PRO A 24 -15.23 11.38 12.15
CA PRO A 24 -14.46 11.83 10.99
C PRO A 24 -13.50 13.00 11.25
N GLN A 25 -13.84 13.87 12.21
CA GLN A 25 -13.00 15.01 12.58
C GLN A 25 -11.65 14.59 13.18
N TYR A 26 -11.55 13.41 13.78
CA TYR A 26 -10.32 12.87 14.37
C TYR A 26 -9.53 11.97 13.41
N GLN A 27 -10.02 11.70 12.20
CA GLN A 27 -9.32 10.83 11.23
C GLN A 27 -8.33 11.59 10.33
N ARG A 28 -8.39 12.93 10.30
CA ARG A 28 -7.72 13.75 9.28
C ARG A 28 -6.23 13.99 9.50
N SER A 29 -5.76 13.95 10.76
CA SER A 29 -4.37 14.20 11.09
C SER A 29 -3.77 13.03 11.85
N PRO A 30 -2.51 12.64 11.55
CA PRO A 30 -1.74 11.73 12.38
C PRO A 30 -1.60 12.19 13.84
N ASP A 31 -1.79 13.48 14.14
CA ASP A 31 -1.80 14.00 15.51
C ASP A 31 -2.91 13.39 16.37
N ALA A 32 -3.96 12.83 15.77
CA ALA A 32 -4.96 12.09 16.51
C ALA A 32 -4.41 10.79 17.11
N LEU A 33 -3.28 10.26 16.62
CA LEU A 33 -2.64 9.08 17.20
C LEU A 33 -2.14 9.35 18.61
N SER A 34 -1.64 10.55 18.93
CA SER A 34 -1.19 10.90 20.29
C SER A 34 -2.33 10.94 21.31
N ARG A 35 -3.59 10.98 20.86
CA ARG A 35 -4.78 10.90 21.72
C ARG A 35 -5.14 9.45 22.08
N LEU A 36 -4.45 8.46 21.52
CA LEU A 36 -4.68 7.05 21.83
C LEU A 36 -3.96 6.67 23.12
N PHE A 37 -4.68 5.94 23.97
CA PHE A 37 -4.15 5.38 25.19
C PHE A 37 -4.19 3.86 25.11
N ILE A 38 -3.11 3.23 25.54
CA ILE A 38 -3.04 1.79 25.75
C ILE A 38 -3.12 1.49 27.25
N ARG A 39 -3.69 0.35 27.61
CA ARG A 39 -3.76 -0.08 29.00
C ARG A 39 -2.50 -0.87 29.36
N SER A 40 -1.78 -0.45 30.38
CA SER A 40 -0.64 -1.21 30.92
C SER A 40 -1.11 -2.47 31.66
N ALA A 41 -0.19 -3.39 31.93
CA ALA A 41 -0.48 -4.59 32.73
C ALA A 41 -1.02 -4.26 34.13
N GLN A 42 -0.65 -3.10 34.68
CA GLN A 42 -1.13 -2.58 35.97
C GLN A 42 -2.43 -1.77 35.84
N GLY A 43 -3.07 -1.78 34.67
CA GLY A 43 -4.36 -1.14 34.43
C GLY A 43 -4.30 0.37 34.13
N ARG A 44 -3.13 1.00 34.22
CA ARG A 44 -2.94 2.43 33.94
C ARG A 44 -3.06 2.72 32.44
N LEU A 45 -3.72 3.82 32.08
CA LEU A 45 -3.71 4.31 30.71
C LEU A 45 -2.39 5.02 30.43
N VAL A 46 -1.71 4.59 29.37
CA VAL A 46 -0.42 5.12 28.91
C VAL A 46 -0.62 5.68 27.50
N PRO A 47 -0.28 6.96 27.24
CA PRO A 47 -0.28 7.52 25.90
C PRO A 47 0.58 6.70 24.93
N ILE A 48 0.14 6.52 23.69
CA ILE A 48 0.88 5.70 22.71
C ILE A 48 2.23 6.31 22.31
N ASP A 49 2.36 7.63 22.38
CA ASP A 49 3.59 8.37 22.06
C ASP A 49 4.69 8.22 23.12
N GLU A 50 4.36 7.82 24.36
CA GLU A 50 5.36 7.46 25.38
C GLU A 50 6.11 6.16 25.04
N VAL A 51 5.52 5.29 24.20
CA VAL A 51 6.05 3.94 23.90
C VAL A 51 6.32 3.70 22.41
N SER A 52 6.10 4.69 21.55
CA SER A 52 6.25 4.55 20.10
C SER A 52 6.85 5.79 19.45
N ARG A 53 7.38 5.63 18.23
CA ARG A 53 7.83 6.74 17.37
C ARG A 53 7.05 6.72 16.07
N ILE A 54 6.34 7.80 15.79
CA ILE A 54 5.61 7.98 14.54
C ILE A 54 6.51 8.72 13.56
N SER A 55 6.63 8.21 12.33
CA SER A 55 7.35 8.87 11.24
C SER A 55 6.57 8.76 9.94
N ARG A 56 6.66 9.79 9.09
CA ARG A 56 6.10 9.76 7.74
C ARG A 56 7.16 9.25 6.78
N THR A 57 6.82 8.26 5.98
CA THR A 57 7.69 7.71 4.93
C THR A 57 6.90 7.53 3.65
N VAL A 58 7.60 7.42 2.54
CA VAL A 58 7.03 6.98 1.27
C VAL A 58 6.96 5.45 1.24
N GLY A 59 5.97 4.91 0.53
CA GLY A 59 5.79 3.49 0.32
C GLY A 59 4.91 3.24 -0.91
N PRO A 60 4.93 2.04 -1.48
CA PRO A 60 4.08 1.72 -2.62
C PRO A 60 2.60 1.73 -2.21
N LEU A 61 1.75 2.41 -2.98
CA LEU A 61 0.29 2.36 -2.81
C LEU A 61 -0.29 1.00 -3.19
N SER A 62 0.38 0.32 -4.13
CA SER A 62 0.07 -1.04 -4.56
C SER A 62 1.38 -1.77 -4.88
N VAL A 63 1.42 -3.06 -4.56
CA VAL A 63 2.48 -3.96 -4.99
C VAL A 63 1.89 -4.89 -6.03
N ASN A 64 2.16 -4.60 -7.30
CA ASN A 64 1.74 -5.47 -8.38
C ASN A 64 2.63 -6.71 -8.44
N HIS A 65 2.09 -7.81 -8.95
CA HIS A 65 2.79 -9.08 -9.08
C HIS A 65 2.63 -9.61 -10.50
N PHE A 66 3.68 -10.26 -11.01
CA PHE A 66 3.62 -11.12 -12.19
C PHE A 66 3.91 -12.56 -11.73
N GLY A 67 2.90 -13.42 -11.81
CA GLY A 67 2.93 -14.70 -11.09
C GLY A 67 2.98 -14.46 -9.58
N GLN A 68 3.96 -15.02 -8.89
CA GLN A 68 4.15 -14.87 -7.43
C GLN A 68 5.21 -13.83 -7.04
N LEU A 69 5.79 -13.11 -8.01
CA LEU A 69 6.88 -12.17 -7.77
C LEU A 69 6.40 -10.71 -7.93
N PRO A 70 6.82 -9.78 -7.07
CA PRO A 70 6.57 -8.35 -7.25
C PRO A 70 7.10 -7.85 -8.60
N ALA A 71 6.31 -7.06 -9.30
CA ALA A 71 6.61 -6.57 -10.64
C ALA A 71 6.15 -5.13 -10.87
N ALA A 72 6.82 -4.45 -11.78
CA ALA A 72 6.41 -3.15 -12.31
C ALA A 72 6.20 -3.27 -13.83
N THR A 73 5.06 -2.79 -14.32
CA THR A 73 4.75 -2.79 -15.75
C THR A 73 5.15 -1.46 -16.36
N VAL A 74 5.97 -1.50 -17.40
CA VAL A 74 6.33 -0.32 -18.21
C VAL A 74 5.66 -0.47 -19.57
N SER A 75 4.82 0.49 -19.91
CA SER A 75 4.12 0.54 -21.19
C SER A 75 4.61 1.73 -22.01
N PHE A 76 4.77 1.53 -23.32
CA PHE A 76 5.21 2.57 -24.24
C PHE A 76 4.50 2.43 -25.59
N ASN A 77 4.45 3.54 -26.32
CA ASN A 77 4.00 3.56 -27.70
C ASN A 77 5.19 3.62 -28.65
N LEU A 78 5.00 3.14 -29.88
CA LEU A 78 5.98 3.26 -30.94
C LEU A 78 5.90 4.63 -31.59
N GLN A 79 7.06 5.20 -31.94
CA GLN A 79 7.11 6.37 -32.82
C GLN A 79 6.67 5.99 -34.24
N GLN A 80 6.20 6.97 -35.01
CA GLN A 80 5.82 6.74 -36.40
C GLN A 80 7.01 6.19 -37.20
N SER A 81 6.76 5.17 -38.03
CA SER A 81 7.76 4.44 -38.83
C SER A 81 8.71 3.52 -38.04
N PHE A 82 8.49 3.31 -36.74
CA PHE A 82 9.19 2.28 -35.97
C PHE A 82 8.46 0.95 -36.01
N SER A 83 9.22 -0.13 -36.23
CA SER A 83 8.68 -1.49 -36.07
C SER A 83 8.75 -1.95 -34.61
N LEU A 84 7.87 -2.87 -34.24
CA LEU A 84 7.91 -3.50 -32.91
C LEU A 84 9.23 -4.26 -32.67
N GLY A 85 9.79 -4.89 -33.70
CA GLY A 85 11.07 -5.59 -33.61
C GLY A 85 12.24 -4.66 -33.32
N GLU A 86 12.29 -3.48 -33.96
CA GLU A 86 13.29 -2.46 -33.66
C GLU A 86 13.14 -1.93 -32.22
N ALA A 87 11.91 -1.72 -31.76
CA ALA A 87 11.66 -1.29 -30.40
C ALA A 87 12.12 -2.34 -29.37
N ALA A 88 11.85 -3.62 -29.62
CA ALA A 88 12.35 -4.72 -28.78
C ALA A 88 13.88 -4.74 -28.70
N GLN A 89 14.57 -4.50 -29.82
CA GLN A 89 16.04 -4.38 -29.84
C GLN A 89 16.51 -3.21 -28.99
N ARG A 90 15.93 -2.02 -29.15
CA ARG A 90 16.30 -0.84 -28.36
C ARG A 90 16.05 -1.02 -26.86
N VAL A 91 14.96 -1.68 -26.48
CA VAL A 91 14.70 -2.03 -25.08
C VAL A 91 15.80 -2.96 -24.55
N ASN A 92 16.15 -4.01 -25.30
CA ASN A 92 17.25 -4.92 -24.91
C ASN A 92 18.60 -4.22 -24.78
N ASP A 93 18.89 -3.24 -25.63
CA ASP A 93 20.13 -2.47 -25.56
C ASP A 93 20.14 -1.54 -24.34
N ALA A 94 19.03 -0.85 -24.06
CA ALA A 94 18.89 -0.03 -22.86
C ALA A 94 19.03 -0.86 -21.56
N LEU A 95 18.45 -2.06 -21.52
CA LEU A 95 18.59 -2.97 -20.37
C LEU A 95 20.04 -3.39 -20.12
N ARG A 96 20.81 -3.61 -21.19
CA ARG A 96 22.25 -3.92 -21.08
C ARG A 96 23.05 -2.74 -20.55
N GLU A 97 22.70 -1.52 -20.96
CA GLU A 97 23.37 -0.30 -20.50
C GLU A 97 23.05 0.05 -19.05
N LEU A 98 21.79 -0.18 -18.61
CA LEU A 98 21.30 0.10 -17.26
C LEU A 98 21.99 -0.70 -16.16
N ARG A 99 22.69 -1.80 -16.50
CA ARG A 99 23.37 -2.70 -15.55
C ARG A 99 22.46 -3.08 -14.38
N ILE A 100 21.25 -3.52 -14.70
CA ILE A 100 20.25 -3.89 -13.69
C ILE A 100 20.83 -4.97 -12.75
N PRO A 101 20.48 -4.93 -11.45
CA PRO A 101 20.92 -5.95 -10.50
C PRO A 101 20.49 -7.34 -10.95
N ALA A 102 21.30 -8.37 -10.64
CA ALA A 102 21.01 -9.76 -11.00
C ALA A 102 19.69 -10.31 -10.39
N SER A 103 19.13 -9.61 -9.41
CA SER A 103 17.83 -9.93 -8.81
C SER A 103 16.63 -9.42 -9.61
N VAL A 104 16.84 -8.66 -10.70
CA VAL A 104 15.78 -8.08 -11.53
C VAL A 104 15.73 -8.82 -12.86
N THR A 105 14.56 -9.36 -13.20
CA THR A 105 14.28 -10.00 -14.48
C THR A 105 13.29 -9.15 -15.27
N VAL A 106 13.49 -9.05 -16.58
CA VAL A 106 12.60 -8.31 -17.49
C VAL A 106 12.04 -9.28 -18.53
N ASN A 107 10.73 -9.27 -18.71
CA ASN A 107 10.01 -10.08 -19.68
C ASN A 107 9.07 -9.17 -20.49
N PHE A 108 8.91 -9.43 -21.79
CA PHE A 108 7.97 -8.76 -22.68
C PHE A 108 7.64 -9.63 -23.89
#